data_AF-F9U6Y0-F1
#
_entry.id   AF-F9U6Y0-F1
#
_cell.length_a   1.000
_cell.length_b   1.000
_cell.length_c   1.000
_cell.angle_alpha   90.00
_cell.angle_beta   90.00
_cell.angle_gamma   90.00
#
_symmetry.space_group_name_H-M   'P 1'
#
loop_
_entity.id
_entity.type
_entity.pdbx_description
1 polymer ?
#
loop_
_entity_poly.entity_id
_entity_poly.type
_entity_poly.pdbx_seq_one_letter_code
_entity_poly.pdbx_strand_id
1 'polypeptide(L)'
;MDPAVSAQIADALHTPFDGGEPVAASPADWGQAAPRVARYLRALGVRDRRDSELLMARIRDRFEHRVETNLVASAVETGIEEASDLLDEWLATELGSDVPGPMRGVARAVVLSGAVPGWVGVWSGRTPQHGDQSGNRPIGERIRAGSLAPVPDLAPLSMVTQRIDPCCYRLFRRLARRLRWARSGSIPGSVQRRQANRGRSV
;
A
#
# COMPACT_ATOMS: atom_id res chain seq x y z
N MET A 1 34.58 11.50 -3.99
CA MET A 1 33.30 11.88 -3.36
C MET A 1 33.64 12.94 -2.33
N ASP A 2 33.24 14.18 -2.60
CA ASP A 2 33.59 15.33 -1.79
C ASP A 2 32.88 15.31 -0.43
N PRO A 3 33.62 15.51 0.69
CA PRO A 3 33.03 15.56 2.03
C PRO A 3 32.08 16.76 2.22
N ALA A 4 32.14 17.76 1.34
CA ALA A 4 31.24 18.91 1.34
C ALA A 4 29.80 18.56 0.91
N VAL A 5 29.61 17.56 0.04
CA VAL A 5 28.28 17.14 -0.41
C VAL A 5 27.58 16.29 0.67
N SER A 6 28.35 15.54 1.46
CA SER A 6 27.82 14.75 2.57
C SER A 6 27.34 15.61 3.74
N ALA A 7 27.94 16.79 3.97
CA ALA A 7 27.47 17.71 5.00
C ALA A 7 26.15 18.40 4.62
N GLN A 8 25.95 18.78 3.35
CA GLN A 8 24.71 19.40 2.87
C GLN A 8 23.49 18.46 2.94
N ILE A 9 23.70 17.14 2.77
CA ILE A 9 22.61 16.16 2.89
C ILE A 9 22.27 15.89 4.35
N ALA A 10 23.24 15.96 5.26
CA ALA A 10 22.99 15.82 6.70
C ALA A 10 22.23 17.04 7.26
N ASP A 11 22.51 18.25 6.76
CA ASP A 11 21.83 19.48 7.18
C ASP A 11 20.37 19.54 6.66
N ALA A 12 20.10 18.95 5.48
CA ALA A 12 18.75 18.81 4.94
C ALA A 12 17.86 17.81 5.71
N LEU A 13 18.45 16.98 6.57
CA LEU A 13 17.72 16.04 7.45
C LEU A 13 17.54 16.59 8.88
N HIS A 14 18.03 17.81 9.16
CA HIS A 14 17.95 18.48 10.45
C HIS A 14 17.28 19.85 10.38
N THR A 15 16.60 20.20 9.28
CA THR A 15 15.57 21.23 9.36
C THR A 15 14.52 20.74 10.36
N PRO A 16 14.38 21.38 11.53
CA PRO A 16 13.25 21.10 12.39
C PRO A 16 12.00 21.38 11.54
N PHE A 17 11.11 20.39 11.46
CA PHE A 17 9.73 20.66 11.08
C PHE A 17 9.27 21.75 12.03
N ASP A 18 9.11 22.96 11.51
CA ASP A 18 8.64 24.10 12.27
C ASP A 18 7.29 23.68 12.86
N GLY A 19 7.30 23.41 14.16
CA GLY A 19 6.17 22.94 14.94
C GLY A 19 5.21 24.10 15.14
N GLY A 20 4.62 24.57 14.04
CA GLY A 20 3.37 25.30 14.11
C GLY A 20 2.36 24.37 14.77
N GLU A 21 1.70 24.86 15.83
CA GLU A 21 0.54 24.22 16.43
C GLU A 21 -0.34 23.59 15.35
N PRO A 22 -0.83 22.34 15.51
CA PRO A 22 -1.68 21.71 14.51
C PRO A 22 -2.93 22.57 14.33
N VAL A 23 -2.93 23.37 13.26
CA VAL A 23 -4.07 24.20 12.91
C VAL A 23 -5.16 23.24 12.48
N ALA A 24 -6.26 23.21 13.24
CA ALA A 24 -7.40 22.40 12.91
C ALA A 24 -7.92 22.77 11.52
N ALA A 25 -8.25 21.75 10.73
CA ALA A 25 -8.85 21.92 9.42
C ALA A 25 -10.16 22.71 9.53
N SER A 26 -10.41 23.54 8.53
CA SER A 26 -11.58 24.40 8.40
C SER A 26 -12.30 24.13 7.07
N PRO A 27 -13.55 24.59 6.89
CA PRO A 27 -14.27 24.46 5.61
C PRO A 27 -13.50 25.06 4.42
N ALA A 28 -12.72 26.12 4.65
CA ALA A 28 -11.92 26.78 3.62
C ALA A 28 -10.80 25.87 3.06
N ASP A 29 -10.37 24.86 3.82
CA ASP A 29 -9.29 23.95 3.45
C ASP A 29 -9.75 22.86 2.46
N TRP A 30 -11.03 22.84 2.06
CA TRP A 30 -11.52 21.97 0.99
C TRP A 30 -10.71 22.11 -0.30
N GLY A 31 -10.22 23.33 -0.62
CA GLY A 31 -9.37 23.56 -1.79
C GLY A 31 -8.09 22.71 -1.79
N GLN A 32 -7.56 22.37 -0.62
CA GLN A 32 -6.40 21.49 -0.44
C GLN A 32 -6.79 20.00 -0.57
N ALA A 33 -7.94 19.60 -0.02
CA ALA A 33 -8.40 18.21 -0.03
C ALA A 33 -8.91 17.78 -1.42
N ALA A 34 -9.63 18.65 -2.11
CA ALA A 34 -10.37 18.33 -3.33
C ALA A 34 -9.54 17.63 -4.43
N PRO A 35 -8.30 18.06 -4.76
CA PRO A 35 -7.48 17.39 -5.76
C PRO A 35 -7.10 15.95 -5.37
N ARG A 36 -6.91 15.70 -4.07
CA ARG A 36 -6.57 14.36 -3.55
C ARG A 36 -7.79 13.45 -3.53
N VAL A 37 -8.94 13.97 -3.12
CA VAL A 37 -10.24 13.27 -3.18
C VAL A 37 -10.58 12.90 -4.62
N ALA A 38 -10.45 13.83 -5.58
CA ALA A 38 -10.69 13.53 -6.99
C ALA A 38 -9.74 12.46 -7.56
N ARG A 39 -8.50 12.39 -7.07
CA ARG A 39 -7.56 11.31 -7.42
C ARG A 39 -7.97 9.98 -6.80
N TYR A 40 -8.45 10.02 -5.56
CA TYR A 40 -8.95 8.85 -4.85
C TYR A 40 -10.20 8.27 -5.53
N LEU A 41 -11.20 9.09 -5.87
CA LEU A 41 -12.38 8.65 -6.62
C LEU A 41 -12.01 8.02 -7.97
N ARG A 42 -11.05 8.60 -8.70
CA ARG A 42 -10.54 7.99 -9.94
C ARG A 42 -9.87 6.63 -9.70
N ALA A 43 -9.17 6.45 -8.58
CA ALA A 43 -8.57 5.18 -8.20
C ALA A 43 -9.64 4.12 -7.82
N LEU A 44 -10.78 4.55 -7.26
CA LEU A 44 -11.94 3.69 -7.03
C LEU A 44 -12.68 3.32 -8.32
N GLY A 45 -12.34 3.91 -9.46
CA GLY A 45 -12.97 3.62 -10.75
C GLY A 45 -14.04 4.62 -11.18
N VAL A 46 -14.19 5.76 -10.50
CA VAL A 46 -15.06 6.85 -10.95
C VAL A 46 -14.44 7.53 -12.17
N ARG A 47 -14.99 7.25 -13.37
CA ARG A 47 -14.48 7.77 -14.66
C ARG A 47 -15.40 8.80 -15.30
N ASP A 48 -16.71 8.67 -15.11
CA ASP A 48 -17.70 9.61 -15.63
C ASP A 48 -17.58 10.94 -14.87
N ARG A 49 -17.49 12.04 -15.62
CA ARG A 49 -17.38 13.39 -15.06
C ARG A 49 -18.59 13.76 -14.19
N ARG A 50 -19.80 13.36 -14.59
CA ARG A 50 -21.04 13.65 -13.85
C ARG A 50 -21.07 12.89 -12.52
N ASP A 51 -20.65 11.63 -12.51
CA ASP A 51 -20.50 10.86 -11.26
C ASP A 51 -19.51 11.54 -10.32
N SER A 52 -18.36 11.94 -10.87
CA SER A 52 -17.32 12.61 -10.10
C SER A 52 -17.82 13.92 -9.51
N GLU A 53 -18.55 14.74 -10.26
CA GLU A 53 -19.09 16.02 -9.77
C GLU A 53 -20.10 15.82 -8.65
N LEU A 54 -21.03 14.86 -8.79
CA LEU A 54 -22.03 14.52 -7.77
C LEU A 54 -21.38 14.01 -6.48
N LEU A 55 -20.42 13.09 -6.60
CA LEU A 55 -19.72 12.53 -5.44
C LEU A 55 -18.85 13.59 -4.76
N MET A 56 -18.13 14.41 -5.53
CA MET A 56 -17.33 15.50 -4.97
C MET A 56 -18.19 16.51 -4.20
N ALA A 57 -19.39 16.83 -4.67
CA ALA A 57 -20.31 17.71 -3.95
C ALA A 57 -20.76 17.08 -2.61
N ARG A 58 -21.20 15.82 -2.62
CA ARG A 58 -21.61 15.12 -1.38
C ARG A 58 -20.47 14.99 -0.37
N ILE A 59 -19.25 14.67 -0.84
CA ILE A 59 -18.08 14.56 0.02
C ILE A 59 -17.72 15.92 0.61
N ARG A 60 -17.81 16.99 -0.19
CA ARG A 60 -17.61 18.36 0.29
C ARG A 60 -18.59 18.71 1.41
N ASP A 61 -19.88 18.48 1.21
CA ASP A 61 -20.91 18.81 2.21
C ASP A 61 -20.64 18.08 3.53
N ARG A 62 -20.27 16.79 3.47
CA ARG A 62 -19.89 16.00 4.66
C ARG A 62 -18.61 16.49 5.32
N PHE A 63 -17.60 16.81 4.50
CA PHE A 63 -16.33 17.35 4.98
C PHE A 63 -16.56 18.66 5.74
N GLU A 64 -17.27 19.61 5.15
CA GLU A 64 -17.59 20.90 5.74
C GLU A 64 -18.33 20.71 7.08
N HIS A 65 -19.34 19.84 7.11
CA HIS A 65 -20.04 19.52 8.36
C HIS A 65 -19.13 18.90 9.43
N ARG A 66 -18.22 18.00 9.06
CA ARG A 66 -17.33 17.32 10.00
C ARG A 66 -16.27 18.26 10.59
N VAL A 67 -15.67 19.13 9.78
CA VAL A 67 -14.65 20.09 10.26
C VAL A 67 -15.28 21.24 11.07
N GLU A 68 -16.57 21.54 10.87
CA GLU A 68 -17.30 22.49 11.71
C GLU A 68 -17.64 21.91 13.10
N THR A 69 -17.90 20.60 13.16
CA THR A 69 -18.36 19.93 14.38
C THR A 69 -17.24 19.28 15.18
N ASN A 70 -16.10 18.96 14.56
CA ASN A 70 -15.00 18.25 15.18
C ASN A 70 -13.65 18.94 14.91
N LEU A 71 -12.74 18.85 15.88
CA LEU A 71 -11.34 19.20 15.67
C LEU A 71 -10.66 18.10 14.84
N VAL A 72 -10.26 18.42 13.62
CA VAL A 72 -9.61 17.49 12.69
C VAL A 72 -8.25 18.04 12.27
N ALA A 73 -7.23 17.19 12.30
CA ALA A 73 -5.84 17.62 12.11
C ALA A 73 -5.45 17.81 10.62
N SER A 74 -6.13 17.15 9.69
CA SER A 74 -5.74 17.13 8.27
C SER A 74 -6.94 17.15 7.35
N ALA A 75 -7.12 18.26 6.63
CA ALA A 75 -8.20 18.41 5.67
C ALA A 75 -8.18 17.33 4.57
N VAL A 76 -6.98 16.95 4.12
CA VAL A 76 -6.79 15.93 3.08
C VAL A 76 -7.22 14.55 3.56
N GLU A 77 -6.81 14.16 4.78
CA GLU A 77 -7.18 12.87 5.36
C GLU A 77 -8.69 12.80 5.60
N THR A 78 -9.27 13.85 6.20
CA THR A 78 -10.71 13.94 6.40
C THR A 78 -11.49 13.83 5.09
N GLY A 79 -11.05 14.51 4.02
CA GLY A 79 -11.70 14.39 2.70
C GLY A 79 -11.65 12.97 2.11
N ILE A 80 -10.55 12.22 2.34
CA ILE A 80 -10.43 10.82 1.90
C ILE A 80 -11.31 9.91 2.76
N GLU A 81 -11.33 10.13 4.08
CA GLU A 81 -12.18 9.40 5.02
C GLU A 81 -13.65 9.57 4.64
N GLU A 82 -14.14 10.80 4.45
CA GLU A 82 -15.52 11.05 4.03
C GLU A 82 -15.87 10.37 2.70
N ALA A 83 -14.92 10.28 1.76
CA ALA A 83 -15.12 9.56 0.52
C ALA A 83 -15.22 8.03 0.73
N SER A 84 -14.45 7.48 1.66
CA SER A 84 -14.52 6.06 2.04
C SER A 84 -15.81 5.75 2.80
N ASP A 85 -16.17 6.59 3.76
CA ASP A 85 -17.37 6.43 4.58
C ASP A 85 -18.63 6.53 3.74
N LEU A 86 -18.67 7.47 2.78
CA LEU A 86 -19.76 7.57 1.80
C LEU A 86 -19.92 6.30 0.95
N LEU A 87 -18.82 5.61 0.62
CA LEU A 87 -18.89 4.33 -0.09
C LEU A 87 -19.43 3.23 0.83
N ASP A 88 -18.93 3.15 2.05
CA ASP A 88 -19.26 2.10 2.99
C ASP A 88 -20.72 2.21 3.49
N GLU A 89 -21.24 3.43 3.66
CA GLU A 89 -22.65 3.71 3.96
C GLU A 89 -23.58 3.33 2.80
N TRP A 90 -23.19 3.65 1.56
CA TRP A 90 -23.95 3.21 0.39
C TRP A 90 -23.99 1.68 0.30
N LEU A 91 -22.84 1.02 0.47
CA LEU A 91 -22.77 -0.45 0.50
C LEU A 91 -23.63 -1.05 1.62
N ALA A 92 -23.65 -0.43 2.81
CA ALA A 92 -24.51 -0.87 3.90
C ALA A 92 -26.00 -0.77 3.54
N THR A 93 -26.38 0.29 2.82
CA THR A 93 -27.76 0.50 2.35
C THR A 93 -28.16 -0.55 1.30
N GLU A 94 -27.26 -0.86 0.36
CA GLU A 94 -27.53 -1.85 -0.71
C GLU A 94 -27.59 -3.29 -0.19
N LEU A 95 -26.81 -3.61 0.84
CA LEU A 95 -26.75 -4.94 1.43
C LEU A 95 -27.88 -5.20 2.44
N GLY A 96 -28.40 -4.14 3.07
CA GLY A 96 -29.39 -4.23 4.14
C GLY A 96 -28.79 -4.49 5.52
N SER A 97 -29.61 -4.31 6.56
CA SER A 97 -29.22 -4.43 7.98
C SER A 97 -28.79 -5.82 8.41
N ASP A 98 -29.24 -6.84 7.68
CA ASP A 98 -29.12 -8.25 8.09
C ASP A 98 -27.77 -8.86 7.69
N VAL A 99 -26.92 -8.09 7.02
CA VAL A 99 -25.67 -8.54 6.46
C VAL A 99 -24.52 -8.36 7.47
N PRO A 100 -23.75 -9.43 7.80
CA PRO A 100 -22.66 -9.37 8.76
C PRO A 100 -21.60 -8.31 8.41
N GLY A 101 -21.03 -7.66 9.42
CA GLY A 101 -19.97 -6.63 9.26
C GLY A 101 -18.84 -6.99 8.29
N PRO A 102 -18.26 -8.22 8.33
CA PRO A 102 -17.21 -8.64 7.39
C PRO A 102 -17.63 -8.61 5.91
N MET A 103 -18.92 -8.75 5.61
CA MET A 103 -19.42 -8.75 4.23
C MET A 103 -19.26 -7.38 3.56
N ARG A 104 -19.12 -6.28 4.31
CA ARG A 104 -18.83 -4.95 3.73
C ARG A 104 -17.49 -4.92 3.02
N GLY A 105 -16.46 -5.52 3.62
CA GLY A 105 -15.14 -5.64 2.99
C GLY A 105 -15.19 -6.49 1.71
N VAL A 106 -15.95 -7.58 1.73
CA VAL A 106 -16.17 -8.43 0.55
C VAL A 106 -16.92 -7.67 -0.54
N ALA A 107 -18.01 -6.98 -0.19
CA ALA A 107 -18.78 -6.17 -1.12
C ALA A 107 -17.94 -5.06 -1.77
N ARG A 108 -17.08 -4.41 -0.99
CA ARG A 108 -16.11 -3.43 -1.49
C ARG A 108 -15.16 -4.08 -2.50
N ALA A 109 -14.60 -5.24 -2.20
CA ALA A 109 -13.74 -5.96 -3.15
C ALA A 109 -14.51 -6.35 -4.44
N VAL A 110 -15.77 -6.76 -4.31
CA VAL A 110 -16.63 -7.12 -5.45
C VAL A 110 -16.88 -5.92 -6.37
N VAL A 111 -17.25 -4.75 -5.84
CA VAL A 111 -17.47 -3.57 -6.69
C VAL A 111 -16.16 -3.04 -7.28
N LEU A 112 -15.06 -3.04 -6.51
CA LEU A 112 -13.75 -2.56 -6.97
C LEU A 112 -13.06 -3.49 -7.97
N SER A 113 -13.37 -4.79 -7.95
CA SER A 113 -12.89 -5.75 -8.96
C SER A 113 -13.60 -5.60 -10.31
N GLY A 114 -14.67 -4.80 -10.38
CA GLY A 114 -15.46 -4.62 -11.59
C GLY A 114 -16.54 -5.69 -11.81
N ALA A 115 -16.74 -6.62 -10.87
CA ALA A 115 -17.74 -7.69 -10.97
C ALA A 115 -19.20 -7.15 -11.02
N VAL A 116 -19.43 -5.91 -10.58
CA VAL A 116 -20.74 -5.25 -10.60
C VAL A 116 -20.70 -4.03 -11.52
N PRO A 117 -20.81 -4.17 -12.85
CA PRO A 117 -20.83 -3.03 -13.76
C PRO A 117 -21.97 -2.06 -13.44
N GLY A 118 -21.71 -0.76 -13.64
CA GLY A 118 -22.68 0.32 -13.41
C GLY A 118 -22.80 0.80 -11.95
N TRP A 119 -22.03 0.22 -11.02
CA TRP A 119 -22.14 0.54 -9.60
C TRP A 119 -21.84 2.01 -9.26
N VAL A 120 -20.89 2.63 -9.96
CA VAL A 120 -20.55 4.04 -9.74
C VAL A 120 -21.73 4.96 -10.02
N GLY A 121 -22.52 4.66 -11.06
CA GLY A 121 -23.72 5.44 -11.39
C GLY A 121 -24.78 5.36 -10.28
N VAL A 122 -24.98 4.18 -9.71
CA VAL A 122 -25.93 4.00 -8.60
C VAL A 122 -25.41 4.69 -7.33
N TRP A 123 -24.13 4.53 -7.01
CA TRP A 123 -23.49 5.16 -5.85
C TRP A 123 -23.56 6.70 -5.91
N SER A 124 -23.30 7.28 -7.07
CA SER A 124 -23.43 8.74 -7.28
C SER A 124 -24.89 9.24 -7.22
N GLY A 125 -25.87 8.33 -7.15
CA GLY A 125 -27.30 8.64 -7.12
C GLY A 125 -27.90 8.89 -8.49
N ARG A 126 -27.20 8.54 -9.59
CA ARG A 126 -27.83 8.48 -10.91
C ARG A 126 -28.70 7.25 -10.98
N THR A 127 -30.00 7.44 -11.24
CA THR A 127 -30.88 6.33 -11.59
C THR A 127 -30.34 5.67 -12.86
N PRO A 128 -30.13 4.33 -12.88
CA PRO A 128 -29.68 3.66 -14.09
C PRO A 128 -30.67 3.97 -15.22
N GLN A 129 -30.19 4.60 -16.30
CA GLN A 129 -31.02 4.81 -17.48
C GLN A 129 -31.44 3.44 -18.00
N HIS A 130 -32.73 3.30 -18.34
CA HIS A 130 -33.44 2.06 -18.70
C HIS A 130 -32.76 1.13 -19.73
N GLY A 131 -31.63 1.50 -20.34
CA GLY A 131 -30.87 0.70 -21.31
C GLY A 131 -29.65 -0.07 -20.77
N ASP A 132 -29.12 0.24 -19.58
CA ASP A 132 -27.97 -0.48 -18.98
C ASP A 132 -28.40 -1.65 -18.09
N GLN A 133 -29.61 -2.18 -18.31
CA GLN A 133 -30.18 -3.35 -17.62
C GLN A 133 -29.55 -4.67 -18.09
N SER A 134 -28.23 -4.72 -18.27
CA SER A 134 -27.52 -6.00 -18.49
C SER A 134 -27.62 -6.94 -17.27
N GLY A 135 -28.22 -6.49 -16.16
CA GLY A 135 -28.66 -7.36 -15.08
C GLY A 135 -30.08 -7.00 -14.67
N ASN A 136 -31.03 -7.91 -14.92
CA ASN A 136 -32.43 -7.85 -14.49
C ASN A 136 -32.60 -7.96 -12.94
N ARG A 137 -31.57 -7.60 -12.16
CA ARG A 137 -31.51 -7.77 -10.70
C ARG A 137 -31.05 -6.46 -10.03
N PRO A 138 -31.64 -6.10 -8.87
CA PRO A 138 -31.16 -5.01 -8.02
C PRO A 138 -29.66 -5.07 -7.76
N ILE A 139 -29.00 -3.91 -7.61
CA ILE A 139 -27.54 -3.88 -7.45
C ILE A 139 -27.06 -4.60 -6.19
N GLY A 140 -27.79 -4.48 -5.07
CA GLY A 140 -27.52 -5.23 -3.85
C GLY A 140 -27.55 -6.76 -4.04
N GLU A 141 -28.42 -7.29 -4.92
CA GLU A 141 -28.42 -8.72 -5.26
C GLU A 141 -27.20 -9.10 -6.11
N ARG A 142 -26.78 -8.23 -7.04
CA ARG A 142 -25.59 -8.45 -7.86
C ARG A 142 -24.33 -8.44 -7.01
N ILE A 143 -24.24 -7.52 -6.04
CA ILE A 143 -23.14 -7.48 -5.07
C ILE A 143 -23.12 -8.78 -4.26
N ARG A 144 -24.26 -9.21 -3.69
CA ARG A 144 -24.36 -10.47 -2.94
C ARG A 144 -23.99 -11.70 -3.78
N ALA A 145 -24.45 -11.76 -5.03
CA ALA A 145 -24.10 -12.85 -5.94
C ALA A 145 -22.61 -12.86 -6.26
N GLY A 146 -21.99 -11.68 -6.47
CA GLY A 146 -20.55 -11.54 -6.66
C GLY A 146 -19.73 -11.93 -5.43
N SER A 147 -20.22 -11.65 -4.23
CA SER A 147 -19.58 -12.04 -2.96
C SER A 147 -19.54 -13.56 -2.74
N LEU A 148 -20.43 -14.30 -3.40
CA LEU A 148 -20.51 -15.76 -3.34
C LEU A 148 -19.87 -16.44 -4.57
N ALA A 149 -19.31 -15.65 -5.49
CA ALA A 149 -18.67 -16.21 -6.68
C ALA A 149 -17.45 -17.04 -6.27
N PRO A 150 -17.25 -18.22 -6.88
CA PRO A 150 -16.10 -19.05 -6.57
C PRO A 150 -14.81 -18.28 -6.87
N VAL A 151 -13.86 -18.31 -5.93
CA VAL A 151 -12.53 -17.75 -6.11
C VAL A 151 -11.90 -18.39 -7.35
N PRO A 152 -11.39 -17.61 -8.32
CA PRO A 152 -10.72 -18.18 -9.48
C PRO A 152 -9.58 -19.10 -9.03
N ASP A 153 -9.35 -20.19 -9.78
CA ASP A 153 -8.23 -21.07 -9.50
C ASP A 153 -6.93 -20.27 -9.43
N LEU A 154 -6.10 -20.59 -8.44
CA LEU A 154 -4.80 -19.96 -8.28
C LEU A 154 -4.03 -20.08 -9.59
N ALA A 155 -3.75 -18.94 -10.21
CA ALA A 155 -2.86 -18.84 -11.36
C ALA A 155 -1.49 -18.31 -10.86
N PRO A 156 -0.66 -19.17 -10.22
CA PRO A 156 0.65 -18.73 -9.76
C PRO A 156 1.44 -18.25 -10.96
N LEU A 157 1.80 -16.97 -10.95
CA LEU A 157 2.73 -16.42 -11.93
C LEU A 157 4.05 -17.17 -11.75
N SER A 158 4.52 -17.84 -12.81
CA SER A 158 5.84 -18.45 -12.82
C SER A 158 6.89 -17.34 -12.73
N MET A 159 7.30 -16.98 -11.52
CA MET A 159 8.42 -16.09 -11.32
C MET A 159 9.70 -16.84 -11.69
N VAL A 160 10.46 -16.27 -12.63
CA VAL A 160 11.88 -16.64 -12.78
C VAL A 160 12.53 -16.41 -11.42
N THR A 161 13.13 -17.45 -10.85
CA THR A 161 13.82 -17.39 -9.56
C THR A 161 15.03 -16.49 -9.72
N GLN A 162 14.84 -15.19 -9.50
CA GLN A 162 15.95 -14.25 -9.44
C GLN A 162 16.71 -14.54 -8.15
N ARG A 163 17.87 -15.18 -8.27
CA ARG A 163 18.82 -15.26 -7.17
C ARG A 163 19.23 -13.85 -6.83
N ILE A 164 18.76 -13.35 -5.70
CA ILE A 164 19.35 -12.20 -5.04
C ILE A 164 20.79 -12.62 -4.73
N ASP A 165 21.77 -12.11 -5.49
CA ASP A 165 23.20 -12.21 -5.17
C ASP A 165 23.52 -10.99 -4.30
N PRO A 166 23.47 -11.10 -2.95
CA PRO A 166 23.87 -9.99 -2.10
C PRO A 166 25.33 -9.67 -2.45
N CYS A 167 25.56 -8.52 -3.07
CA CYS A 167 26.89 -8.01 -3.45
C CYS A 167 27.92 -8.17 -2.30
N CYS A 168 27.43 -8.04 -1.06
CA CYS A 168 28.17 -8.21 0.18
C CYS A 168 28.73 -9.63 0.39
N TYR A 169 28.10 -10.68 -0.14
CA TYR A 169 28.54 -12.07 0.00
C TYR A 169 29.81 -12.37 -0.79
N ARG A 170 29.97 -11.78 -1.99
CA ARG A 170 31.21 -11.89 -2.77
C ARG A 170 32.37 -11.15 -2.09
N LEU A 171 32.11 -9.99 -1.50
CA LEU A 171 33.10 -9.22 -0.75
C LEU A 171 33.54 -9.98 0.52
N PHE A 172 32.58 -10.51 1.29
CA PHE A 172 32.83 -11.29 2.49
C PHE A 172 33.62 -12.57 2.18
N ARG A 173 33.31 -13.29 1.09
CA ARG A 173 34.09 -14.45 0.63
C ARG A 173 35.53 -14.10 0.20
N ARG A 174 35.77 -12.89 -0.33
CA ARG A 174 37.12 -12.42 -0.67
C ARG A 174 37.92 -12.07 0.60
N LEU A 175 37.29 -11.36 1.54
CA LEU A 175 37.89 -11.03 2.84
C LEU A 175 38.20 -12.27 3.68
N ALA A 176 37.25 -13.21 3.80
CA ALA A 176 37.45 -14.46 4.53
C ALA A 176 38.50 -15.39 3.90
N ARG A 177 38.77 -15.27 2.59
CA ARG A 177 39.91 -15.93 1.96
C ARG A 177 41.22 -15.23 2.32
N ARG A 178 41.31 -13.90 2.19
CA ARG A 178 42.53 -13.16 2.58
C ARG A 178 42.91 -13.35 4.05
N LEU A 179 41.94 -13.39 4.95
CA LEU A 179 42.19 -13.64 6.38
C LEU A 179 42.67 -15.07 6.68
N ARG A 180 42.24 -16.07 5.90
CA ARG A 180 42.77 -17.44 6.02
C ARG A 180 44.23 -17.54 5.60
N TRP A 181 44.63 -16.81 4.55
CA TRP A 181 46.02 -16.79 4.11
C TRP A 181 46.94 -16.00 5.07
N ALA A 182 46.43 -14.94 5.68
CA ALA A 182 47.17 -14.19 6.70
C ALA A 182 47.47 -15.01 7.97
N ARG A 183 46.69 -16.06 8.26
CA ARG A 183 46.88 -16.93 9.44
C ARG A 183 47.83 -18.11 9.19
N SER A 184 48.22 -18.37 7.94
CA SER A 184 49.12 -19.46 7.57
C SER A 184 50.57 -19.01 7.32
N GLY A 185 50.86 -17.72 7.49
CA GLY A 185 52.16 -17.11 7.19
C GLY A 185 52.96 -16.69 8.42
N SER A 186 53.18 -17.56 9.41
CA SER A 186 54.25 -17.34 10.41
C SER A 186 54.62 -18.61 11.18
N ILE A 187 55.48 -19.48 10.61
CA ILE A 187 56.64 -20.04 11.31
C ILE A 187 57.71 -20.39 10.26
N PRO A 188 58.78 -19.59 10.10
CA PRO A 188 59.99 -20.03 9.41
C PRO A 188 61.09 -20.45 10.40
N GLY A 189 61.61 -21.67 10.19
CA GLY A 189 62.96 -22.13 10.56
C GLY A 189 63.26 -22.27 12.04
N SER A 190 63.52 -23.45 12.60
CA SER A 190 64.66 -24.37 12.38
C SER A 190 64.98 -24.90 13.79
N VAL A 191 65.29 -26.16 14.03
CA VAL A 191 66.66 -26.67 14.12
C VAL A 191 66.59 -28.20 14.27
N GLN A 192 67.43 -28.87 13.49
CA GLN A 192 67.80 -30.28 13.55
C GLN A 192 68.24 -30.75 14.95
N ARG A 193 67.95 -32.01 15.33
CA ARG A 193 69.02 -32.96 15.72
C ARG A 193 68.53 -34.40 15.98
N ARG A 194 69.19 -35.33 15.25
CA ARG A 194 69.71 -36.67 15.63
C ARG A 194 68.72 -37.73 16.14
N GLN A 195 68.47 -38.79 15.38
CA GLN A 195 69.29 -40.01 15.19
C GLN A 195 69.47 -40.88 16.46
N ALA A 196 68.87 -42.09 16.42
CA ALA A 196 69.44 -43.42 16.73
C ALA A 196 68.25 -44.39 16.89
N ASN A 197 67.90 -45.24 15.92
CA ASN A 197 68.52 -46.52 15.57
C ASN A 197 68.51 -47.58 16.70
N ARG A 198 67.64 -48.59 16.54
CA ARG A 198 67.66 -50.01 16.99
C ARG A 198 66.20 -50.47 16.93
N GLY A 199 65.73 -51.21 15.93
CA GLY A 199 66.23 -52.49 15.47
C GLY A 199 65.66 -53.59 16.35
N ARG A 200 64.78 -54.43 15.79
CA ARG A 200 64.90 -55.91 15.73
C ARG A 200 63.52 -56.60 15.76
N SER A 201 63.24 -57.31 14.68
CA SER A 201 62.31 -58.42 14.52
C SER A 201 62.57 -59.55 15.52
N VAL A 202 61.51 -60.18 16.04
CA VAL A 202 61.14 -61.59 15.78
C VAL A 202 59.62 -61.66 15.83
#